data_AF-A0A382AQV8-F1
#
_entry.id   AF-A0A382AQV8-F1
#
_cell.length_a   1.000
_cell.length_b   1.000
_cell.length_c   1.000
_cell.angle_alpha   90.00
_cell.angle_beta   90.00
_cell.angle_gamma   90.00
#
_symmetry.space_group_name_H-M   'P 1'
#
loop_
_entity.id
_entity.type
_entity.pdbx_description
1 polymer ?
#
loop_
_entity_poly.entity_id
_entity_poly.type
_entity_poly.pdbx_seq_one_letter_code
_entity_poly.pdbx_strand_id
1 'polypeptide(L)'
;MAKSYIFSSESVGEGHPDKVSDTISDAILDACLGQDRNSRVACETFVKSNVVCVGGEITTKAKFDYEQIIRRAIRGIGYVNEDDVFHADKVFINNYLTAQSPDIAQGVDARKATGKATAEQGAGDQGLMFGYACDETPELMPAPIMFSHRLGRELTKLRKSGKVDWLRPDAKTQVSVKYVEDKPVEITNIVVSTQHADNVTNKTIRKFITEQVIEKVIPKRMLARNAQILINPTGRFVTGGPEGDSGLTGRKIIVDTYGGMGRHGGGAFSGKDPSKVDRSAAYMGRYVAKNIVAAGLASRCELQFAYAIGYPKPVSVHVDTFGTNQVSEAKIVRAVNKVFKFKPADIVKQLRLLR
;
A
#
# COMPACT_ATOMS: atom_id res chain seq x y z
N MET A 1 -20.40 -29.85 10.16
CA MET A 1 -18.92 -29.74 10.09
C MET A 1 -18.56 -28.27 10.28
N ALA A 2 -17.56 -27.94 11.09
CA ALA A 2 -17.09 -26.56 11.23
C ALA A 2 -16.61 -26.02 9.88
N LYS A 3 -16.93 -24.76 9.55
CA LYS A 3 -16.50 -24.10 8.31
C LYS A 3 -14.98 -23.98 8.34
N SER A 4 -14.30 -24.61 7.38
CA SER A 4 -12.84 -24.58 7.23
C SER A 4 -12.47 -24.22 5.80
N TYR A 5 -11.46 -23.36 5.62
CA TYR A 5 -10.96 -22.94 4.30
C TYR A 5 -9.49 -22.50 4.38
N ILE A 6 -8.84 -22.37 3.23
CA ILE A 6 -7.49 -21.79 3.13
C ILE A 6 -7.62 -20.44 2.41
N PHE A 7 -7.02 -19.40 2.99
CA PHE A 7 -6.96 -18.07 2.41
C PHE A 7 -5.50 -17.68 2.18
N SER A 8 -5.21 -17.08 1.03
CA SER A 8 -3.86 -16.68 0.64
C SER A 8 -3.79 -15.18 0.42
N SER A 9 -2.71 -14.56 0.87
CA SER A 9 -2.35 -13.19 0.49
C SER A 9 -0.89 -13.14 0.08
N GLU A 10 -0.55 -12.19 -0.79
CA GLU A 10 0.79 -11.92 -1.23
C GLU A 10 1.24 -10.50 -0.92
N SER A 11 2.56 -10.30 -0.98
CA SER A 11 3.21 -9.01 -0.90
C SER A 11 4.42 -9.01 -1.82
N VAL A 12 4.89 -7.82 -2.15
CA VAL A 12 6.12 -7.62 -2.91
C VAL A 12 7.05 -6.66 -2.14
N GLY A 13 8.35 -6.75 -2.41
CA GLY A 13 9.36 -5.85 -1.84
C GLY A 13 9.39 -4.49 -2.53
N GLU A 14 10.13 -3.55 -1.95
CA GLU A 14 10.30 -2.19 -2.49
C GLU A 14 10.98 -2.15 -3.87
N GLY A 15 11.72 -3.20 -4.26
CA GLY A 15 12.31 -3.32 -5.60
C GLY A 15 11.37 -3.85 -6.67
N HIS A 16 10.18 -4.36 -6.33
CA HIS A 16 9.22 -4.76 -7.35
C HIS A 16 8.86 -3.56 -8.24
N PRO A 17 8.85 -3.67 -9.58
CA PRO A 17 8.75 -2.50 -10.46
C PRO A 17 7.49 -1.64 -10.23
N ASP A 18 6.33 -2.25 -9.93
CA ASP A 18 5.15 -1.48 -9.48
C ASP A 18 5.39 -0.70 -8.18
N LYS A 19 6.05 -1.29 -7.17
CA LYS A 19 6.38 -0.59 -5.92
C LYS A 19 7.51 0.43 -6.10
N VAL A 20 8.42 0.24 -7.07
CA VAL A 20 9.36 1.27 -7.51
C VAL A 20 8.59 2.49 -8.01
N SER A 21 7.58 2.26 -8.85
CA SER A 21 6.72 3.32 -9.40
C SER A 21 5.95 4.05 -8.29
N ASP A 22 5.33 3.31 -7.37
CA ASP A 22 4.66 3.88 -6.20
C ASP A 22 5.61 4.75 -5.36
N THR A 23 6.82 4.24 -5.10
CA THR A 23 7.82 4.93 -4.27
C THR A 23 8.30 6.23 -4.92
N ILE A 24 8.50 6.23 -6.24
CA ILE A 24 8.87 7.45 -6.98
C ILE A 24 7.73 8.48 -6.94
N SER A 25 6.49 8.06 -7.18
CA SER A 25 5.32 8.92 -7.15
C SER A 25 5.12 9.56 -5.76
N ASP A 26 5.25 8.78 -4.69
CA ASP A 26 5.18 9.32 -3.32
C ASP A 26 6.39 10.17 -2.94
N ALA A 27 7.60 9.87 -3.43
CA ALA A 27 8.77 10.73 -3.19
C ALA A 27 8.60 12.14 -3.79
N ILE A 28 7.96 12.24 -4.97
CA ILE A 28 7.61 13.53 -5.59
C ILE A 28 6.52 14.24 -4.78
N LEU A 29 5.49 13.52 -4.31
CA LEU A 29 4.49 14.07 -3.42
C LEU A 29 5.11 14.64 -2.14
N ASP A 30 5.99 13.89 -1.49
CA ASP A 30 6.65 14.31 -0.25
C ASP A 30 7.53 15.54 -0.48
N ALA A 31 8.23 15.62 -1.62
CA ALA A 31 9.01 16.81 -2.00
C ALA A 31 8.11 18.05 -2.18
N CYS A 32 6.91 17.87 -2.75
CA CYS A 32 5.92 18.93 -2.86
C CYS A 32 5.41 19.37 -1.49
N LEU A 33 4.92 18.44 -0.66
CA LEU A 33 4.31 18.74 0.63
C LEU A 33 5.32 19.28 1.66
N GLY A 34 6.57 18.86 1.57
CA GLY A 34 7.65 19.31 2.44
C GLY A 34 7.98 20.80 2.30
N GLN A 35 7.74 21.39 1.12
CA GLN A 35 7.96 22.83 0.87
C GLN A 35 6.65 23.63 0.76
N ASP A 36 5.57 23.01 0.27
CA ASP A 36 4.25 23.62 0.14
C ASP A 36 3.16 22.64 0.59
N ARG A 37 2.67 22.84 1.81
CA ARG A 37 1.63 22.01 2.42
C ARG A 37 0.29 22.05 1.69
N ASN A 38 0.08 22.99 0.78
CA ASN A 38 -1.15 23.11 -0.02
C ASN A 38 -0.98 22.52 -1.43
N SER A 39 0.13 21.85 -1.71
CA SER A 39 0.37 21.22 -3.02
C SER A 39 -0.76 20.27 -3.40
N ARG A 40 -1.23 20.39 -4.64
CA ARG A 40 -2.12 19.40 -5.28
C ARG A 40 -1.26 18.50 -6.16
N VAL A 41 -1.29 17.20 -5.92
CA VAL A 41 -0.42 16.24 -6.61
C VAL A 41 -1.27 15.06 -7.06
N ALA A 42 -1.13 14.72 -8.34
CA ALA A 42 -1.52 13.46 -8.95
C ALA A 42 -0.35 13.04 -9.86
N CYS A 43 0.67 12.42 -9.26
CA CYS A 43 1.88 12.00 -9.94
C CYS A 43 1.81 10.50 -10.24
N GLU A 44 1.92 10.14 -11.51
CA GLU A 44 1.98 8.78 -11.98
C GLU A 44 3.38 8.47 -12.50
N THR A 45 3.87 7.27 -12.19
CA THR A 45 5.18 6.78 -12.63
C THR A 45 5.01 5.47 -13.39
N PHE A 46 5.71 5.36 -14.53
CA PHE A 46 5.97 4.14 -15.28
C PHE A 46 7.48 3.86 -15.29
N VAL A 47 7.87 2.60 -15.09
CA VAL A 47 9.28 2.16 -15.18
C VAL A 47 9.42 0.93 -16.07
N LYS A 48 10.46 0.89 -16.91
CA LYS A 48 10.84 -0.30 -17.68
C LYS A 48 12.30 -0.22 -18.13
N SER A 49 13.01 -1.33 -18.07
CA SER A 49 14.43 -1.43 -18.47
C SER A 49 15.27 -0.37 -17.77
N ASN A 50 15.78 0.64 -18.48
CA ASN A 50 16.55 1.76 -17.92
C ASN A 50 15.80 3.11 -18.00
N VAL A 51 14.47 3.07 -18.10
CA VAL A 51 13.62 4.25 -18.30
C VAL A 51 12.69 4.46 -17.11
N VAL A 52 12.55 5.71 -16.70
CA VAL A 52 11.50 6.22 -15.81
C VAL A 52 10.72 7.28 -16.56
N CYS A 53 9.40 7.12 -16.65
CA CYS A 53 8.49 8.14 -17.15
C CYS A 53 7.61 8.61 -15.99
N VAL A 54 7.67 9.89 -15.66
CA VAL A 54 6.75 10.52 -14.71
C VAL A 54 5.78 11.43 -15.46
N GLY A 55 4.52 11.45 -15.05
CA GLY A 55 3.47 12.26 -15.67
C GLY A 55 2.31 12.53 -14.73
N GLY A 56 1.36 13.35 -15.16
CA GLY A 56 0.20 13.77 -14.38
C GLY A 56 0.23 15.25 -14.02
N GLU A 57 -0.46 15.63 -12.95
CA GLU A 57 -0.76 17.02 -12.63
C GLU A 57 -0.24 17.42 -11.24
N ILE A 58 0.57 18.47 -11.20
CA ILE A 58 1.09 19.07 -9.98
C ILE A 58 0.82 20.57 -9.96
N THR A 59 0.19 21.04 -8.89
CA THR A 59 0.08 22.47 -8.56
C THR A 59 0.77 22.70 -7.23
N THR A 60 1.93 23.35 -7.25
CA THR A 60 2.76 23.57 -6.07
C THR A 60 3.59 24.84 -6.21
N LYS A 61 3.93 25.47 -5.07
CA LYS A 61 4.97 26.50 -4.99
C LYS A 61 6.36 25.94 -4.70
N ALA A 62 6.46 24.64 -4.42
CA ALA A 62 7.72 23.96 -4.16
C ALA A 62 8.68 24.08 -5.34
N LYS A 63 9.98 24.21 -5.03
CA LYS A 63 11.05 24.25 -6.02
C LYS A 63 12.07 23.18 -5.67
N PHE A 64 12.14 22.15 -6.51
CA PHE A 64 13.10 21.07 -6.37
C PHE A 64 13.39 20.45 -7.74
N ASP A 65 14.47 19.69 -7.79
CA ASP A 65 14.87 18.92 -8.96
C ASP A 65 14.19 17.55 -8.94
N TYR A 66 13.22 17.34 -9.86
CA TYR A 66 12.52 16.06 -10.01
C TYR A 66 13.49 14.91 -10.28
N GLU A 67 14.51 15.14 -11.10
CA GLU A 67 15.50 14.12 -11.45
C GLU A 67 16.24 13.66 -10.19
N GLN A 68 16.69 14.62 -9.38
CA GLN A 68 17.39 14.31 -8.13
C GLN A 68 16.50 13.53 -7.14
N ILE A 69 15.21 13.86 -7.04
CA ILE A 69 14.24 13.13 -6.20
C ILE A 69 14.06 11.69 -6.69
N ILE A 70 13.84 11.51 -8.00
CA ILE A 70 13.68 10.19 -8.63
C ILE A 70 14.93 9.33 -8.40
N ARG A 71 16.12 9.85 -8.70
CA ARG A 71 17.39 9.12 -8.50
C ARG A 71 17.62 8.77 -7.04
N ARG A 72 17.24 9.65 -6.10
CA ARG A 72 17.33 9.36 -4.66
C ARG A 72 16.36 8.26 -4.22
N ALA A 73 15.14 8.26 -4.74
CA ALA A 73 14.16 7.19 -4.47
C ALA A 73 14.69 5.83 -4.96
N ILE A 74 15.19 5.77 -6.20
CA ILE A 74 15.78 4.55 -6.80
C ILE A 74 16.98 4.06 -5.99
N ARG A 75 17.86 4.98 -5.58
CA ARG A 75 18.99 4.67 -4.70
C ARG A 75 18.54 4.16 -3.33
N GLY A 76 17.50 4.76 -2.76
CA GLY A 76 16.90 4.34 -1.50
C GLY A 76 16.31 2.92 -1.56
N ILE A 77 15.81 2.50 -2.72
CA ILE A 77 15.37 1.13 -2.99
C ILE A 77 16.58 0.17 -3.09
N GLY A 78 17.69 0.64 -3.66
CA GLY A 78 18.95 -0.10 -3.73
C GLY A 78 19.30 -0.62 -5.13
N TYR A 79 18.76 0.01 -6.17
CA TYR A 79 19.19 -0.15 -7.55
C TYR A 79 20.45 0.69 -7.81
N VAL A 80 21.57 0.19 -7.30
CA VAL A 80 22.87 0.87 -7.23
C VAL A 80 24.05 -0.05 -7.54
N ASN A 81 23.78 -1.27 -7.98
CA ASN A 81 24.82 -2.23 -8.31
C ASN A 81 25.28 -2.00 -9.75
N GLU A 82 26.57 -2.20 -10.02
CA GLU A 82 27.13 -1.90 -11.34
C GLU A 82 26.47 -2.71 -12.48
N ASP A 83 26.00 -3.91 -12.15
CA ASP A 83 25.28 -4.84 -13.03
C ASP A 83 23.78 -4.54 -13.17
N ASP A 84 23.23 -3.54 -12.48
CA ASP A 84 21.82 -3.17 -12.61
C ASP A 84 21.58 -2.44 -13.96
N VAL A 85 20.68 -2.96 -14.80
CA VAL A 85 20.19 -2.22 -15.98
C VAL A 85 19.36 -1.01 -15.55
N PHE A 86 18.47 -1.19 -14.57
CA PHE A 86 17.77 -0.10 -13.91
C PHE A 86 18.62 0.40 -12.74
N HIS A 87 19.38 1.48 -12.94
CA HIS A 87 20.33 1.99 -11.95
C HIS A 87 20.13 3.48 -11.66
N ALA A 88 20.19 3.88 -10.39
CA ALA A 88 19.90 5.24 -9.93
C ALA A 88 20.65 6.34 -10.72
N ASP A 89 21.88 6.07 -11.16
CA ASP A 89 22.71 7.03 -11.91
C ASP A 89 22.68 6.86 -13.43
N LYS A 90 22.08 5.79 -13.95
CA LYS A 90 22.10 5.44 -15.39
C LYS A 90 20.72 5.54 -16.05
N VAL A 91 19.64 5.65 -15.27
CA VAL A 91 18.28 5.76 -15.82
C VAL A 91 18.06 7.02 -16.65
N PHE A 92 17.33 6.87 -17.74
CA PHE A 92 16.75 7.94 -18.53
C PHE A 92 15.41 8.36 -17.93
N ILE A 93 15.25 9.66 -17.67
CA ILE A 93 14.06 10.21 -17.01
C ILE A 93 13.31 11.08 -18.02
N ASN A 94 12.06 10.69 -18.32
CA ASN A 94 11.13 11.50 -19.10
C ASN A 94 10.12 12.13 -18.14
N ASN A 95 10.04 13.47 -18.15
CA ASN A 95 9.15 14.23 -17.28
C ASN A 95 8.04 14.90 -18.10
N TYR A 96 6.81 14.42 -17.89
CA TYR A 96 5.58 14.91 -18.49
C TYR A 96 4.62 15.51 -17.44
N LEU A 97 5.15 15.95 -16.29
CA LEU A 97 4.34 16.60 -15.25
C LEU A 97 3.91 17.99 -15.71
N THR A 98 2.62 18.27 -15.61
CA THR A 98 2.01 19.55 -16.01
C THR A 98 1.22 20.17 -14.85
N ALA A 99 0.79 21.42 -15.02
CA ALA A 99 -0.11 22.05 -14.04
C ALA A 99 -1.52 21.42 -14.09
N GLN A 100 -2.23 21.39 -12.96
CA GLN A 100 -3.59 20.85 -12.91
C GLN A 100 -4.57 21.72 -13.70
N SER A 101 -5.56 21.07 -14.35
CA SER A 101 -6.64 21.77 -15.06
C SER A 101 -7.38 22.77 -14.16
N PRO A 102 -7.60 24.03 -14.60
CA PRO A 102 -8.38 25.03 -13.87
C PRO A 102 -9.83 24.61 -13.57
N ASP A 103 -10.45 23.75 -14.38
CA ASP A 103 -11.84 23.32 -14.19
C ASP A 103 -11.97 22.34 -13.01
N ILE A 104 -10.97 21.46 -12.83
CA ILE A 104 -10.89 20.56 -11.68
C ILE A 104 -10.61 21.36 -10.40
N ALA A 105 -9.70 22.34 -10.47
CA ALA A 105 -9.37 23.19 -9.33
C ALA A 105 -10.61 23.89 -8.72
N GLN A 106 -11.54 24.36 -9.57
CA GLN A 106 -12.79 25.02 -9.14
C GLN A 106 -13.74 24.08 -8.37
N GLY A 107 -13.84 22.81 -8.78
CA GLY A 107 -14.70 21.82 -8.13
C GLY A 107 -14.23 21.43 -6.74
N VAL A 108 -12.91 21.36 -6.53
CA VAL A 108 -12.29 20.84 -5.30
C VAL A 108 -12.03 21.95 -4.27
N ASP A 109 -11.73 23.17 -4.70
CA ASP A 109 -11.37 24.24 -3.77
C ASP A 109 -12.58 24.79 -2.98
N ALA A 110 -12.31 25.25 -1.75
CA ALA A 110 -13.29 25.91 -0.89
C ALA A 110 -13.58 27.35 -1.35
N ARG A 111 -14.05 27.52 -2.59
CA ARG A 111 -14.47 28.80 -3.18
C ARG A 111 -15.88 28.68 -3.72
N LYS A 112 -16.67 29.76 -3.57
CA LYS A 112 -17.94 29.89 -4.28
C LYS A 112 -17.64 29.92 -5.78
N ALA A 113 -18.26 29.03 -6.53
CA ALA A 113 -18.25 29.01 -7.98
C ALA A 113 -19.70 28.89 -8.47
N THR A 114 -20.01 29.51 -9.61
CA THR A 114 -21.34 29.45 -10.23
C THR A 114 -21.70 27.99 -10.51
N GLY A 115 -22.82 27.50 -9.95
CA GLY A 115 -23.24 26.09 -10.06
C GLY A 115 -22.79 25.17 -8.90
N LYS A 116 -21.98 25.64 -7.95
CA LYS A 116 -21.57 24.84 -6.78
C LYS A 116 -22.61 24.93 -5.67
N ALA A 117 -23.10 23.78 -5.20
CA ALA A 117 -24.13 23.71 -4.14
C ALA A 117 -23.64 24.19 -2.75
N THR A 118 -22.33 24.18 -2.48
CA THR A 118 -21.75 24.59 -1.18
C THR A 118 -20.42 25.31 -1.33
N ALA A 119 -20.04 26.14 -0.35
CA ALA A 119 -18.73 26.82 -0.29
C ALA A 119 -17.67 26.01 0.51
N GLU A 120 -17.87 24.71 0.68
CA GLU A 120 -16.94 23.82 1.40
C GLU A 120 -16.06 23.02 0.42
N GLN A 121 -14.91 22.53 0.88
CA GLN A 121 -14.07 21.61 0.11
C GLN A 121 -14.83 20.30 -0.13
N GLY A 122 -15.10 20.00 -1.40
CA GLY A 122 -15.70 18.74 -1.84
C GLY A 122 -14.69 17.61 -2.00
N ALA A 123 -15.18 16.40 -2.28
CA ALA A 123 -14.32 15.32 -2.73
C ALA A 123 -13.65 15.67 -4.07
N GLY A 124 -12.35 15.33 -4.19
CA GLY A 124 -11.55 15.57 -5.39
C GLY A 124 -12.01 14.79 -6.63
N ASP A 125 -12.69 13.67 -6.39
CA ASP A 125 -13.30 12.80 -7.38
C ASP A 125 -14.48 12.06 -6.73
N GLN A 126 -15.32 11.40 -7.52
CA GLN A 126 -16.22 10.38 -7.02
C GLN A 126 -15.42 9.15 -6.61
N GLY A 127 -15.94 8.37 -5.67
CA GLY A 127 -15.32 7.09 -5.37
C GLY A 127 -15.97 6.38 -4.20
N LEU A 128 -15.60 5.12 -4.07
CA LEU A 128 -16.00 4.24 -2.99
C LEU A 128 -14.72 3.71 -2.34
N MET A 129 -14.74 3.60 -1.02
CA MET A 129 -13.55 3.26 -0.25
C MET A 129 -13.96 2.34 0.90
N PHE A 130 -12.99 1.51 1.29
CA PHE A 130 -13.18 0.54 2.35
C PHE A 130 -12.07 0.65 3.39
N GLY A 131 -12.46 0.48 4.64
CA GLY A 131 -11.58 0.31 5.77
C GLY A 131 -11.84 -1.03 6.44
N TYR A 132 -10.81 -1.80 6.76
CA TYR A 132 -10.95 -3.10 7.40
C TYR A 132 -10.08 -3.19 8.65
N ALA A 133 -10.54 -3.93 9.66
CA ALA A 133 -9.74 -4.39 10.80
C ALA A 133 -10.25 -5.73 11.33
N CYS A 134 -9.34 -6.54 11.89
CA CYS A 134 -9.66 -7.74 12.66
C CYS A 134 -8.63 -7.93 13.79
N ASP A 135 -8.94 -8.76 14.78
CA ASP A 135 -8.06 -9.01 15.94
C ASP A 135 -7.08 -10.19 15.75
N GLU A 136 -6.93 -10.69 14.53
CA GLU A 136 -6.05 -11.82 14.18
C GLU A 136 -4.55 -11.55 14.45
N THR A 137 -4.15 -10.28 14.43
CA THR A 137 -2.76 -9.83 14.67
C THR A 137 -2.73 -8.60 15.56
N PRO A 138 -1.61 -8.34 16.28
CA PRO A 138 -1.48 -7.13 17.12
C PRO A 138 -1.68 -5.81 16.38
N GLU A 139 -1.37 -5.76 15.08
CA GLU A 139 -1.57 -4.61 14.21
C GLU A 139 -3.04 -4.37 13.84
N LEU A 140 -3.92 -5.30 14.23
CA LEU A 140 -5.32 -5.40 13.86
C LEU A 140 -5.51 -5.60 12.35
N MET A 141 -4.70 -6.48 11.75
CA MET A 141 -4.67 -6.80 10.32
C MET A 141 -4.92 -8.30 10.07
N PRO A 142 -5.44 -8.69 8.89
CA PRO A 142 -5.54 -10.10 8.53
C PRO A 142 -4.18 -10.80 8.58
N ALA A 143 -4.12 -12.00 9.15
CA ALA A 143 -2.86 -12.72 9.32
C ALA A 143 -2.10 -12.99 7.99
N PRO A 144 -2.73 -13.45 6.89
CA PRO A 144 -2.04 -13.77 5.64
C PRO A 144 -1.25 -12.60 5.06
N ILE A 145 -1.90 -11.44 4.87
CA ILE A 145 -1.23 -10.24 4.33
C ILE A 145 -0.15 -9.74 5.27
N MET A 146 -0.39 -9.81 6.57
CA MET A 146 0.59 -9.31 7.54
C MET A 146 1.86 -10.15 7.56
N PHE A 147 1.75 -11.47 7.48
CA PHE A 147 2.92 -12.34 7.36
C PHE A 147 3.65 -12.15 6.02
N SER A 148 2.94 -12.03 4.90
CA SER A 148 3.54 -11.71 3.60
C SER A 148 4.35 -10.41 3.66
N HIS A 149 3.79 -9.33 4.20
CA HIS A 149 4.53 -8.06 4.39
C HIS A 149 5.73 -8.19 5.31
N ARG A 150 5.62 -8.95 6.42
CA ARG A 150 6.75 -9.13 7.36
C ARG A 150 7.90 -9.89 6.71
N LEU A 151 7.63 -10.90 5.89
CA LEU A 151 8.65 -11.62 5.12
C LEU A 151 9.39 -10.69 4.16
N GLY A 152 8.66 -9.88 3.39
CA GLY A 152 9.26 -8.91 2.46
C GLY A 152 10.08 -7.82 3.16
N ARG A 153 9.63 -7.34 4.32
CA ARG A 153 10.37 -6.37 5.15
C ARG A 153 11.66 -6.95 5.73
N GLU A 154 11.64 -8.21 6.20
CA GLU A 154 12.86 -8.85 6.72
C GLU A 154 13.89 -9.08 5.60
N LEU A 155 13.46 -9.49 4.39
CA LEU A 155 14.34 -9.56 3.22
C LEU A 155 15.00 -8.22 2.91
N THR A 156 14.20 -7.16 2.86
CA THR A 156 14.67 -5.79 2.58
C THR A 156 15.67 -5.33 3.62
N LYS A 157 15.38 -5.56 4.91
CA LYS A 157 16.28 -5.23 6.02
C LYS A 157 17.61 -5.98 5.93
N LEU A 158 17.58 -7.29 5.65
CA LEU A 158 18.79 -8.11 5.51
C LEU A 158 19.64 -7.65 4.33
N ARG A 159 19.02 -7.38 3.17
CA ARG A 159 19.70 -6.79 2.01
C ARG A 159 20.35 -5.44 2.34
N LYS A 160 19.57 -4.51 2.90
CA LYS A 160 20.04 -3.16 3.26
C LYS A 160 21.06 -3.14 4.39
N SER A 161 21.23 -4.24 5.13
CA SER A 161 22.28 -4.33 6.16
C SER A 161 23.69 -4.40 5.59
N GLY A 162 23.85 -4.68 4.29
CA GLY A 162 25.15 -4.84 3.63
C GLY A 162 25.85 -6.16 3.96
N LYS A 163 25.28 -7.01 4.82
CA LYS A 163 25.87 -8.31 5.22
C LYS A 163 25.58 -9.45 4.23
N VAL A 164 24.69 -9.21 3.27
CA VAL A 164 24.28 -10.18 2.26
C VAL A 164 24.45 -9.53 0.89
N ASP A 165 25.55 -9.88 0.23
CA ASP A 165 26.01 -9.28 -1.02
C ASP A 165 25.24 -9.77 -2.25
N TRP A 166 24.62 -10.94 -2.17
CA TRP A 166 23.89 -11.54 -3.29
C TRP A 166 22.40 -11.21 -3.32
N LEU A 167 21.80 -10.60 -2.29
CA LEU A 167 20.38 -10.20 -2.33
C LEU A 167 20.20 -8.95 -3.19
N ARG A 168 19.24 -9.00 -4.12
CA ARG A 168 18.87 -7.86 -4.97
C ARG A 168 17.47 -7.31 -4.62
N PRO A 169 17.09 -6.10 -5.07
CA PRO A 169 15.92 -5.41 -4.55
C PRO A 169 14.55 -6.07 -4.80
N ASP A 170 14.35 -6.75 -5.93
CA ASP A 170 13.04 -7.32 -6.29
C ASP A 170 12.75 -8.60 -5.50
N ALA A 171 11.60 -8.63 -4.83
CA ALA A 171 11.19 -9.76 -4.01
C ALA A 171 9.66 -9.89 -3.99
N LYS A 172 9.18 -11.14 -3.86
CA LYS A 172 7.76 -11.50 -3.78
C LYS A 172 7.58 -12.54 -2.69
N THR A 173 6.50 -12.42 -1.93
CA THR A 173 6.19 -13.31 -0.80
C THR A 173 4.71 -13.64 -0.79
N GLN A 174 4.35 -14.88 -0.48
CA GLN A 174 2.97 -15.32 -0.37
C GLN A 174 2.82 -16.22 0.85
N VAL A 175 1.71 -16.09 1.56
CA VAL A 175 1.38 -16.90 2.74
C VAL A 175 -0.05 -17.39 2.61
N SER A 176 -0.23 -18.70 2.74
CA SER A 176 -1.55 -19.35 2.82
C SER A 176 -1.81 -19.80 4.24
N VAL A 177 -2.95 -19.39 4.78
CA VAL A 177 -3.38 -19.68 6.16
C VAL A 177 -4.68 -20.47 6.13
N LYS A 178 -4.73 -21.55 6.90
CA LYS A 178 -5.96 -22.29 7.16
C LYS A 178 -6.77 -21.58 8.24
N TYR A 179 -8.04 -21.37 7.94
CA TYR A 179 -9.02 -20.81 8.84
C TYR A 179 -10.03 -21.88 9.26
N VAL A 180 -10.42 -21.85 10.53
CA VAL A 180 -11.54 -22.63 11.09
C VAL A 180 -12.44 -21.65 11.85
N GLU A 181 -13.72 -21.61 11.50
CA GLU A 181 -14.68 -20.65 12.06
C GLU A 181 -14.19 -19.20 11.96
N ASP A 182 -13.64 -18.86 10.79
CA ASP A 182 -13.09 -17.55 10.46
C ASP A 182 -11.93 -17.09 11.39
N LYS A 183 -11.29 -18.02 12.13
CA LYS A 183 -10.05 -17.78 12.90
C LYS A 183 -8.83 -18.44 12.24
N PRO A 184 -7.68 -17.76 12.16
CA PRO A 184 -6.46 -18.34 11.60
C PRO A 184 -5.89 -19.41 12.54
N VAL A 185 -5.65 -20.61 12.02
CA VAL A 185 -5.17 -21.76 12.82
C VAL A 185 -3.71 -22.06 12.53
N GLU A 186 -3.35 -22.25 11.26
CA GLU A 186 -2.01 -22.65 10.84
C GLU A 186 -1.69 -22.17 9.41
N ILE A 187 -0.41 -21.92 9.15
CA ILE A 187 0.15 -21.59 7.84
C ILE A 187 0.46 -22.90 7.12
N THR A 188 -0.15 -23.08 5.96
CA THR A 188 -0.04 -24.30 5.15
C THR A 188 0.93 -24.15 3.98
N ASN A 189 1.17 -22.93 3.51
CA ASN A 189 2.09 -22.65 2.41
C ASN A 189 2.80 -21.32 2.60
N ILE A 190 4.10 -21.28 2.29
CA ILE A 190 4.90 -20.07 2.18
C ILE A 190 5.65 -20.10 0.84
N VAL A 191 5.52 -19.02 0.07
CA VAL A 191 6.34 -18.78 -1.14
C VAL A 191 7.21 -17.56 -0.91
N VAL A 192 8.50 -17.68 -1.22
CA VAL A 192 9.45 -16.57 -1.29
C VAL A 192 10.21 -16.64 -2.60
N SER A 193 10.07 -15.61 -3.43
CA SER A 193 10.87 -15.41 -4.63
C SER A 193 11.68 -14.14 -4.44
N THR A 194 13.00 -14.25 -4.39
CA THR A 194 13.89 -13.09 -4.23
C THR A 194 14.88 -13.04 -5.38
N GLN A 195 15.06 -11.84 -5.93
CA GLN A 195 16.09 -11.55 -6.90
C GLN A 195 17.46 -11.72 -6.24
N HIS A 196 18.43 -12.23 -6.99
CA HIS A 196 19.76 -12.52 -6.48
C HIS A 196 20.87 -12.30 -7.52
N ALA A 197 22.10 -12.12 -7.05
CA ALA A 197 23.29 -12.14 -7.89
C ALA A 197 23.47 -13.52 -8.56
N ASP A 198 24.19 -13.56 -9.68
CA ASP A 198 24.36 -14.78 -10.48
C ASP A 198 25.26 -15.84 -9.84
N ASN A 199 26.08 -15.44 -8.87
CA ASN A 199 27.12 -16.23 -8.21
C ASN A 199 26.63 -17.08 -7.03
N VAL A 200 25.40 -16.87 -6.54
CA VAL A 200 24.85 -17.61 -5.38
C VAL A 200 24.07 -18.85 -5.81
N THR A 201 24.29 -19.97 -5.11
CA THR A 201 23.58 -21.23 -5.40
C THR A 201 22.18 -21.26 -4.79
N ASN A 202 21.26 -21.99 -5.42
CA ASN A 202 19.93 -22.25 -4.87
C ASN A 202 19.95 -22.91 -3.48
N LYS A 203 20.97 -23.73 -3.18
CA LYS A 203 21.13 -24.35 -1.86
C LYS A 203 21.40 -23.28 -0.79
N THR A 204 22.27 -22.32 -1.08
CA THR A 204 22.58 -21.19 -0.20
C THR A 204 21.35 -20.30 0.01
N ILE A 205 20.65 -19.94 -1.08
CA ILE A 205 19.42 -19.14 -1.02
C ILE A 205 18.39 -19.85 -0.14
N ARG A 206 18.08 -21.12 -0.41
CA ARG A 206 17.08 -21.89 0.35
C ARG A 206 17.38 -21.97 1.84
N LYS A 207 18.65 -22.23 2.19
CA LYS A 207 19.09 -22.26 3.58
C LYS A 207 18.92 -20.88 4.25
N PHE A 208 19.44 -19.84 3.60
CA PHE A 208 19.38 -18.48 4.13
C PHE A 208 17.95 -17.99 4.35
N ILE A 209 17.08 -18.15 3.35
CA ILE A 209 15.69 -17.69 3.42
C ILE A 209 14.92 -18.45 4.50
N THR A 210 15.16 -19.76 4.65
CA THR A 210 14.55 -20.54 5.74
C THR A 210 14.98 -19.99 7.11
N GLU A 211 16.29 -19.94 7.37
CA GLU A 211 16.85 -19.66 8.71
C GLU A 211 16.75 -18.17 9.11
N GLN A 212 16.97 -17.27 8.15
CA GLN A 212 17.12 -15.83 8.42
C GLN A 212 15.84 -15.04 8.14
N VAL A 213 14.90 -15.58 7.35
CA VAL A 213 13.66 -14.87 6.99
C VAL A 213 12.45 -15.59 7.57
N ILE A 214 12.19 -16.83 7.15
CA ILE A 214 10.96 -17.54 7.51
C ILE A 214 10.92 -17.83 9.01
N GLU A 215 11.98 -18.42 9.58
CA GLU A 215 12.03 -18.75 11.01
C GLU A 215 12.05 -17.52 11.93
N LYS A 216 12.46 -16.36 11.42
CA LYS A 216 12.47 -15.09 12.17
C LYS A 216 11.12 -14.40 12.17
N VAL A 217 10.34 -14.57 11.11
CA VAL A 217 9.06 -13.88 10.91
C VAL A 217 7.87 -14.72 11.35
N ILE A 218 7.90 -16.02 11.07
CA ILE A 218 6.76 -16.91 11.23
C ILE A 218 6.82 -17.59 12.61
N PRO A 219 5.81 -17.38 13.48
CA PRO A 219 5.77 -18.07 14.76
C PRO A 219 5.74 -19.59 14.57
N LYS A 220 6.66 -20.32 15.21
CA LYS A 220 6.75 -21.79 15.09
C LYS A 220 5.42 -22.50 15.34
N ARG A 221 4.63 -22.01 16.31
CA ARG A 221 3.30 -22.55 16.66
C ARG A 221 2.25 -22.42 15.56
N MET A 222 2.46 -21.51 14.60
CA MET A 222 1.53 -21.30 13.49
C MET A 222 1.96 -22.07 12.25
N LEU A 223 3.19 -22.58 12.14
CA LEU A 223 3.62 -23.30 10.95
C LEU A 223 3.12 -24.76 11.02
N ALA A 224 2.32 -25.18 10.03
CA ALA A 224 1.85 -26.56 9.97
C ALA A 224 3.02 -27.54 9.84
N ARG A 225 2.90 -28.74 10.45
CA ARG A 225 3.95 -29.76 10.40
C ARG A 225 4.33 -30.18 8.98
N ASN A 226 3.38 -30.14 8.07
CA ASN A 226 3.54 -30.45 6.64
C ASN A 226 3.41 -29.20 5.76
N ALA A 227 3.69 -28.01 6.30
CA ALA A 227 3.65 -26.77 5.52
C ALA A 227 4.58 -26.85 4.30
N GLN A 228 4.09 -26.43 3.14
CA GLN A 228 4.89 -26.35 1.93
C GLN A 228 5.68 -25.04 1.90
N ILE A 229 7.00 -25.13 1.80
CA ILE A 229 7.88 -23.96 1.69
C ILE A 229 8.54 -23.95 0.32
N LEU A 230 8.20 -22.94 -0.49
CA LEU A 230 8.69 -22.77 -1.85
C LEU A 230 9.60 -21.54 -1.92
N ILE A 231 10.91 -21.77 -2.06
CA ILE A 231 11.91 -20.69 -2.18
C ILE A 231 12.49 -20.72 -3.59
N ASN A 232 12.38 -19.59 -4.30
CA ASN A 232 12.71 -19.42 -5.72
C ASN A 232 12.26 -20.63 -6.58
N PRO A 233 10.94 -20.95 -6.61
CA PRO A 233 10.44 -22.13 -7.31
C PRO A 233 10.69 -22.08 -8.83
N THR A 234 10.92 -20.90 -9.41
CA THR A 234 11.31 -20.70 -10.81
C THR A 234 12.74 -21.14 -11.12
N GLY A 235 13.55 -21.43 -10.09
CA GLY A 235 14.92 -21.92 -10.21
C GLY A 235 15.98 -20.84 -10.34
N ARG A 236 15.74 -19.76 -11.11
CA ARG A 236 16.68 -18.64 -11.26
C ARG A 236 15.94 -17.32 -11.31
N PHE A 237 16.37 -16.34 -10.52
CA PHE A 237 15.81 -14.99 -10.52
C PHE A 237 16.93 -13.93 -10.43
N VAL A 238 17.71 -13.82 -11.49
CA VAL A 238 18.81 -12.84 -11.59
C VAL A 238 18.31 -11.52 -12.17
N THR A 239 17.69 -11.58 -13.36
CA THR A 239 16.99 -10.45 -13.97
C THR A 239 15.69 -10.17 -13.21
N GLY A 240 15.60 -9.00 -12.59
CA GLY A 240 14.44 -8.56 -11.80
C GLY A 240 14.25 -7.05 -11.89
N GLY A 241 13.30 -6.52 -11.13
CA GLY A 241 12.99 -5.09 -11.17
C GLY A 241 12.47 -4.62 -12.53
N PRO A 242 12.67 -3.34 -12.88
CA PRO A 242 12.22 -2.79 -14.15
C PRO A 242 12.86 -3.46 -15.39
N GLU A 243 14.04 -4.07 -15.26
CA GLU A 243 14.63 -4.88 -16.33
C GLU A 243 13.72 -6.07 -16.68
N GLY A 244 13.32 -6.83 -15.66
CA GLY A 244 12.50 -8.03 -15.81
C GLY A 244 11.03 -7.76 -16.16
N ASP A 245 10.44 -6.68 -15.63
CA ASP A 245 9.01 -6.40 -15.79
C ASP A 245 8.73 -4.88 -15.80
N SER A 246 7.65 -4.45 -16.48
CA SER A 246 7.22 -3.05 -16.41
C SER A 246 6.53 -2.75 -15.09
N GLY A 247 6.74 -1.56 -14.55
CA GLY A 247 6.08 -1.09 -13.33
C GLY A 247 5.20 0.10 -13.59
N LEU A 248 4.03 0.15 -12.94
CA LEU A 248 3.15 1.31 -12.94
C LEU A 248 2.65 1.61 -11.52
N THR A 249 2.48 2.90 -11.24
CA THR A 249 1.89 3.40 -9.99
C THR A 249 0.49 2.82 -9.79
N GLY A 250 0.16 2.43 -8.56
CA GLY A 250 -1.19 1.95 -8.24
C GLY A 250 -1.55 0.57 -8.81
N ARG A 251 -0.58 -0.26 -9.22
CA ARG A 251 -0.83 -1.64 -9.67
C ARG A 251 -0.74 -2.70 -8.56
N LYS A 252 -0.56 -2.24 -7.31
CA LYS A 252 -0.45 -3.11 -6.12
C LYS A 252 -1.48 -2.75 -5.03
N ILE A 253 -2.65 -2.21 -5.40
CA ILE A 253 -3.70 -1.76 -4.46
C ILE A 253 -4.17 -2.81 -3.43
N ILE A 254 -4.18 -4.09 -3.78
CA ILE A 254 -4.55 -5.16 -2.84
C ILE A 254 -3.40 -5.48 -1.86
N VAL A 255 -2.16 -5.37 -2.33
CA VAL A 255 -0.97 -5.45 -1.46
C VAL A 255 -0.91 -4.23 -0.55
N ASP A 256 -1.28 -3.04 -1.04
CA ASP A 256 -1.30 -1.81 -0.23
C ASP A 256 -2.38 -1.77 0.85
N THR A 257 -3.35 -2.68 0.78
CA THR A 257 -4.51 -2.70 1.68
C THR A 257 -4.53 -3.97 2.53
N TYR A 258 -5.43 -4.90 2.21
CA TYR A 258 -5.83 -5.99 3.11
C TYR A 258 -5.57 -7.36 2.52
N GLY A 259 -4.79 -7.45 1.42
CA GLY A 259 -4.37 -8.70 0.80
C GLY A 259 -5.52 -9.60 0.34
N GLY A 260 -6.64 -8.99 -0.04
CA GLY A 260 -7.85 -9.68 -0.51
C GLY A 260 -8.88 -9.93 0.60
N MET A 261 -8.57 -9.65 1.86
CA MET A 261 -9.58 -9.68 2.92
C MET A 261 -10.39 -8.39 2.92
N GLY A 262 -11.72 -8.50 3.02
CA GLY A 262 -12.60 -7.35 2.85
C GLY A 262 -12.72 -6.91 1.38
N ARG A 263 -13.16 -5.67 1.16
CA ARG A 263 -13.41 -5.10 -0.17
C ARG A 263 -12.43 -3.98 -0.50
N HIS A 264 -12.32 -3.65 -1.79
CA HIS A 264 -11.46 -2.56 -2.27
C HIS A 264 -12.21 -1.63 -3.22
N GLY A 265 -11.88 -0.34 -3.15
CA GLY A 265 -12.57 0.73 -3.87
C GLY A 265 -12.17 0.95 -5.33
N GLY A 266 -10.99 0.49 -5.67
CA GLY A 266 -10.35 0.66 -6.99
C GLY A 266 -9.32 1.80 -7.02
N GLY A 267 -9.47 2.81 -6.17
CA GLY A 267 -8.55 3.94 -6.10
C GLY A 267 -7.15 3.55 -5.57
N ALA A 268 -6.11 3.93 -6.32
CA ALA A 268 -4.71 3.86 -5.88
C ALA A 268 -4.35 4.97 -4.88
N PHE A 269 -3.27 4.79 -4.12
CA PHE A 269 -2.84 5.72 -3.06
C PHE A 269 -1.66 6.61 -3.43
N SER A 270 -0.59 6.01 -3.96
CA SER A 270 0.70 6.68 -4.18
C SER A 270 0.57 7.84 -5.17
N GLY A 271 1.37 8.89 -5.00
CA GLY A 271 1.39 10.05 -5.89
C GLY A 271 0.20 11.00 -5.75
N LYS A 272 -0.73 10.72 -4.82
CA LYS A 272 -1.93 11.54 -4.59
C LYS A 272 -1.85 12.31 -3.29
N ASP A 273 -2.08 13.63 -3.36
CA ASP A 273 -2.19 14.47 -2.16
C ASP A 273 -3.46 14.17 -1.34
N PRO A 274 -3.52 14.55 -0.06
CA PRO A 274 -4.61 14.18 0.83
C PRO A 274 -6.01 14.70 0.45
N SER A 275 -6.15 15.60 -0.53
CA SER A 275 -7.47 15.98 -1.07
C SER A 275 -8.12 14.91 -1.94
N LYS A 276 -7.34 13.95 -2.45
CA LYS A 276 -7.84 12.81 -3.20
C LYS A 276 -8.39 11.78 -2.22
N VAL A 277 -9.72 11.62 -2.23
CA VAL A 277 -10.44 10.76 -1.29
C VAL A 277 -10.08 9.28 -1.41
N ASP A 278 -9.58 8.85 -2.57
CA ASP A 278 -9.02 7.50 -2.75
C ASP A 278 -8.00 7.15 -1.66
N ARG A 279 -7.13 8.10 -1.31
CA ARG A 279 -6.10 7.93 -0.29
C ARG A 279 -6.60 8.31 1.09
N SER A 280 -7.02 9.56 1.27
CA SER A 280 -7.32 10.10 2.60
C SER A 280 -8.52 9.44 3.23
N ALA A 281 -9.57 9.17 2.45
CA ALA A 281 -10.75 8.53 2.97
C ALA A 281 -10.48 7.04 3.24
N ALA A 282 -9.78 6.30 2.38
CA ALA A 282 -9.35 4.93 2.68
C ALA A 282 -8.55 4.84 4.00
N TYR A 283 -7.65 5.79 4.25
CA TYR A 283 -6.92 5.89 5.53
C TYR A 283 -7.87 6.17 6.70
N MET A 284 -8.86 7.04 6.54
CA MET A 284 -9.90 7.26 7.54
C MET A 284 -10.72 6.00 7.80
N GLY A 285 -11.04 5.25 6.75
CA GLY A 285 -11.72 3.97 6.85
C GLY A 285 -10.97 3.00 7.73
N ARG A 286 -9.68 2.80 7.43
CA ARG A 286 -8.78 1.99 8.25
C ARG A 286 -8.74 2.49 9.69
N TYR A 287 -8.61 3.80 9.90
CA TYR A 287 -8.54 4.41 11.22
C TYR A 287 -9.79 4.11 12.05
N VAL A 288 -10.98 4.26 11.46
CA VAL A 288 -12.26 3.99 12.14
C VAL A 288 -12.44 2.50 12.41
N ALA A 289 -12.26 1.63 11.41
CA ALA A 289 -12.40 0.18 11.58
C ALA A 289 -11.45 -0.35 12.67
N LYS A 290 -10.19 0.14 12.69
CA LYS A 290 -9.21 -0.20 13.71
C LYS A 290 -9.67 0.23 15.11
N ASN A 291 -10.24 1.42 15.26
CA ASN A 291 -10.75 1.89 16.55
C ASN A 291 -11.97 1.08 17.02
N ILE A 292 -12.86 0.64 16.11
CA ILE A 292 -14.00 -0.22 16.45
C ILE A 292 -13.51 -1.54 17.06
N VAL A 293 -12.55 -2.21 16.40
CA VAL A 293 -11.99 -3.47 16.88
C VAL A 293 -11.18 -3.27 18.16
N ALA A 294 -10.33 -2.24 18.22
CA ALA A 294 -9.52 -1.93 19.41
C ALA A 294 -10.37 -1.60 20.65
N ALA A 295 -11.56 -1.02 20.47
CA ALA A 295 -12.50 -0.74 21.54
C ALA A 295 -13.31 -1.97 21.99
N GLY A 296 -13.07 -3.15 21.41
CA GLY A 296 -13.79 -4.39 21.74
C GLY A 296 -15.24 -4.41 21.28
N LEU A 297 -15.64 -3.53 20.34
CA LEU A 297 -17.01 -3.48 19.84
C LEU A 297 -17.32 -4.61 18.85
N ALA A 298 -16.29 -5.14 18.18
CA ALA A 298 -16.35 -6.31 17.31
C ALA A 298 -14.94 -6.93 17.19
N SER A 299 -14.82 -8.23 16.87
CA SER A 299 -13.51 -8.82 16.55
C SER A 299 -13.08 -8.56 15.11
N ARG A 300 -14.05 -8.24 14.23
CA ARG A 300 -13.82 -7.92 12.81
C ARG A 300 -14.78 -6.83 12.37
N CYS A 301 -14.29 -5.86 11.61
CA CYS A 301 -15.08 -4.75 11.12
C CYS A 301 -14.61 -4.30 9.74
N GLU A 302 -15.55 -4.10 8.84
CA GLU A 302 -15.38 -3.37 7.60
C GLU A 302 -16.23 -2.09 7.63
N LEU A 303 -15.66 -0.99 7.18
CA LEU A 303 -16.33 0.28 6.96
C LEU A 303 -16.32 0.58 5.46
N GLN A 304 -17.47 0.88 4.89
CA GLN A 304 -17.61 1.40 3.54
C GLN A 304 -18.05 2.86 3.60
N PHE A 305 -17.49 3.69 2.71
CA PHE A 305 -17.97 5.04 2.47
C PHE A 305 -17.80 5.40 1.01
N ALA A 306 -18.66 6.29 0.52
CA ALA A 306 -18.63 6.78 -0.84
C ALA A 306 -18.77 8.30 -0.90
N TYR A 307 -18.17 8.91 -1.90
CA TYR A 307 -18.29 10.34 -2.19
C TYR A 307 -18.77 10.57 -3.61
N ALA A 308 -19.52 11.65 -3.79
CA ALA A 308 -19.77 12.26 -5.08
C ALA A 308 -18.77 13.42 -5.28
N ILE A 309 -18.27 13.57 -6.50
CA ILE A 309 -17.31 14.64 -6.85
C ILE A 309 -17.87 16.02 -6.47
N GLY A 310 -17.02 16.86 -5.86
CA GLY A 310 -17.40 18.22 -5.45
C GLY A 310 -18.36 18.32 -4.26
N TYR A 311 -18.87 17.20 -3.74
CA TYR A 311 -19.76 17.18 -2.56
C TYR A 311 -18.95 16.88 -1.27
N PRO A 312 -19.12 17.65 -0.19
CA PRO A 312 -18.25 17.54 0.99
C PRO A 312 -18.61 16.40 1.95
N LYS A 313 -19.84 15.89 1.93
CA LYS A 313 -20.28 14.81 2.84
C LYS A 313 -20.23 13.46 2.11
N PRO A 314 -19.98 12.35 2.81
CA PRO A 314 -20.15 11.04 2.20
C PRO A 314 -21.62 10.82 1.81
N VAL A 315 -21.85 10.15 0.69
CA VAL A 315 -23.20 9.76 0.23
C VAL A 315 -23.68 8.49 0.93
N SER A 316 -22.75 7.64 1.40
CA SER A 316 -23.03 6.47 2.22
C SER A 316 -21.94 6.27 3.28
N VAL A 317 -22.34 5.75 4.43
CA VAL A 317 -21.45 5.18 5.45
C VAL A 317 -22.09 3.89 5.93
N HIS A 318 -21.41 2.77 5.77
CA HIS A 318 -21.89 1.44 6.14
C HIS A 318 -20.83 0.71 6.98
N VAL A 319 -21.28 0.03 8.03
CA VAL A 319 -20.45 -0.80 8.91
C VAL A 319 -20.94 -2.23 8.80
N ASP A 320 -20.04 -3.16 8.55
CA ASP A 320 -20.28 -4.61 8.56
C ASP A 320 -19.29 -5.26 9.54
N THR A 321 -19.82 -5.92 10.57
CA THR A 321 -19.03 -6.59 11.61
C THR A 321 -19.01 -8.11 11.46
N PHE A 322 -19.62 -8.63 10.39
CA PHE A 322 -19.66 -10.05 10.07
C PHE A 322 -20.20 -10.91 11.23
N GLY A 323 -21.14 -10.37 12.01
CA GLY A 323 -21.73 -11.03 13.17
C GLY A 323 -20.84 -11.11 14.41
N THR A 324 -19.71 -10.38 14.45
CA THR A 324 -18.77 -10.41 15.58
C THR A 324 -18.99 -9.29 16.61
N ASN A 325 -20.01 -8.45 16.38
CA ASN A 325 -20.31 -7.28 17.18
C ASN A 325 -20.87 -7.63 18.58
N GLN A 326 -20.43 -6.88 19.59
CA GLN A 326 -20.94 -6.98 20.97
C GLN A 326 -22.22 -6.15 21.20
N VAL A 327 -22.46 -5.16 20.34
CA VAL A 327 -23.66 -4.33 20.32
C VAL A 327 -24.16 -4.21 18.88
N SER A 328 -25.46 -3.97 18.67
CA SER A 328 -26.04 -3.84 17.31
C SER A 328 -25.21 -2.89 16.42
N GLU A 329 -24.99 -3.25 15.16
CA GLU A 329 -24.25 -2.41 14.19
C GLU A 329 -24.85 -0.99 14.07
N ALA A 330 -26.17 -0.84 14.20
CA ALA A 330 -26.83 0.47 14.23
C ALA A 330 -26.33 1.38 15.37
N LYS A 331 -25.98 0.81 16.54
CA LYS A 331 -25.35 1.56 17.65
C LYS A 331 -23.91 1.94 17.29
N ILE A 332 -23.16 1.03 16.66
CA ILE A 332 -21.78 1.29 16.21
C ILE A 332 -21.77 2.42 15.17
N VAL A 333 -22.64 2.38 14.15
CA VAL A 333 -22.78 3.44 13.14
C VAL A 333 -23.10 4.80 13.78
N ARG A 334 -24.02 4.85 14.76
CA ARG A 334 -24.31 6.09 15.49
C ARG A 334 -23.11 6.61 16.27
N ALA A 335 -22.33 5.74 16.91
CA ALA A 335 -21.11 6.13 17.60
C ALA A 335 -20.06 6.66 16.63
N VAL A 336 -19.84 5.96 15.50
CA VAL A 336 -18.93 6.36 14.43
C VAL A 336 -19.25 7.76 13.92
N ASN A 337 -20.51 8.03 13.59
CA ASN A 337 -20.96 9.34 13.08
C ASN A 337 -20.91 10.46 14.15
N LYS A 338 -20.87 10.11 15.44
CA LYS A 338 -20.71 11.07 16.54
C LYS A 338 -19.24 11.39 16.82
N VAL A 339 -18.36 10.39 16.72
CA VAL A 339 -16.94 10.49 17.10
C VAL A 339 -16.08 11.00 15.95
N PHE A 340 -16.37 10.55 14.72
CA PHE A 340 -15.53 10.81 13.56
C PHE A 340 -16.21 11.73 12.56
N LYS A 341 -15.40 12.54 11.88
CA LYS A 341 -15.86 13.39 10.78
C LYS A 341 -15.32 12.87 9.45
N PHE A 342 -16.19 12.84 8.45
CA PHE A 342 -15.91 12.30 7.13
C PHE A 342 -15.89 13.36 6.02
N LYS A 343 -15.85 14.66 6.34
CA LYS A 343 -15.59 15.64 5.29
C LYS A 343 -14.11 15.54 4.88
N PRO A 344 -13.74 15.63 3.58
CA PRO A 344 -12.33 15.55 3.16
C PRO A 344 -11.39 16.47 3.96
N ALA A 345 -11.78 17.73 4.16
CA ALA A 345 -11.00 18.68 4.97
C ALA A 345 -10.87 18.25 6.44
N ASP A 346 -11.92 17.68 7.03
CA ASP A 346 -11.89 17.18 8.41
C ASP A 346 -11.00 15.94 8.52
N ILE A 347 -11.01 15.05 7.52
CA ILE A 347 -10.13 13.87 7.48
C ILE A 347 -8.66 14.31 7.47
N VAL A 348 -8.32 15.22 6.56
CA VAL A 348 -6.96 15.78 6.44
C VAL A 348 -6.50 16.40 7.76
N LYS A 349 -7.38 17.12 8.45
CA LYS A 349 -7.10 17.73 9.75
C LYS A 349 -6.95 16.71 10.88
N GLN A 350 -7.90 15.78 11.02
CA GLN A 350 -7.93 14.77 12.07
C GLN A 350 -6.69 13.86 12.01
N LEU A 351 -6.30 13.46 10.80
CA LEU A 351 -5.17 12.55 10.59
C LEU A 351 -3.84 13.27 10.34
N ARG A 352 -3.85 14.61 10.29
CA ARG A 352 -2.67 15.47 10.06
C ARG A 352 -1.90 15.05 8.80
N LEU A 353 -2.58 15.00 7.66
CA LEU A 353 -2.05 14.41 6.42
C LEU A 353 -1.19 15.34 5.55
N LEU A 354 -1.16 16.65 5.83
CA LEU A 354 -0.32 17.62 5.08
C LEU A 354 1.10 17.66 5.65
N ARG A 355 1.83 16.54 5.59
CA ARG A 355 3.18 16.38 6.14
C ARG A 355 3.94 15.23 5.51
#